data_AF-A0A2N0LM54-F1
#
_entry.id   AF-A0A2N0LM54-F1
#
_cell.length_a   1.000
_cell.length_b   1.000
_cell.length_c   1.000
_cell.angle_alpha   90.00
_cell.angle_beta   90.00
_cell.angle_gamma   90.00
#
_symmetry.space_group_name_H-M   'P 1'
#
loop_
_entity.id
_entity.type
_entity.pdbx_description
1 polymer ?
#
loop_
_entity_poly.entity_id
_entity_poly.type
_entity_poly.pdbx_seq_one_letter_code
_entity_poly.pdbx_strand_id
1 'polypeptide(L)'
;MGITRTVKSTALAITILLLGLAAAACGGNDSSSGSFEDMVPQRANIVGSVDVDQFVDVINMDLEQLFELMASDTLDGPEGINEFFDIDPARIVELFGEVNRADIFAEAEADGNSEYFGVVLHGTFDENAVIALLQVASDGDLVQEDFMGTDVYTLPDDSDEITLSFLDSETLAIGSSGAVKDMIDLRGGDAESASGPMIEVFEDLRQGVFGFAAEVPQDAFAGEDLGSVPGLGDLPISLDFLSSLEIVGLGGKLNNDSLDLLISMDFTNDDAAETLEGFINGIVTLASGFSPDPRTTELLSSLEIDQDGRRLTITIEIPESELSDIVGDLTSTPVINPTVTPTLPPTPDIRNLQSRFGEEIVIMPSARHVEEGQAVEYSTIPPTSGLHWARWADCGWYPDGLPDEVTTHNLEHGNIVVSYNFPNPARVSELRRVLDNVDEFRSWGVARSYDKIPDGQLSLAAWGRLATFEGVSAREIEPFFEVFAGMVGPETVPC
;
A
#
# COMPACT_ATOMS: atom_id res chain seq x y z
N MET A 1 -18.03 2.38 3.76
CA MET A 1 -17.35 3.70 3.75
C MET A 1 -16.57 3.89 5.06
N GLY A 2 -16.73 3.00 6.05
CA GLY A 2 -15.92 2.90 7.27
C GLY A 2 -14.84 1.81 7.21
N ILE A 3 -15.00 0.72 6.43
CA ILE A 3 -13.88 -0.23 6.14
C ILE A 3 -12.66 0.53 5.59
N THR A 4 -12.88 1.58 4.80
CA THR A 4 -11.85 2.47 4.28
C THR A 4 -11.09 3.21 5.39
N ARG A 5 -11.72 3.52 6.54
CA ARG A 5 -11.09 4.27 7.65
C ARG A 5 -10.19 3.39 8.51
N THR A 6 -10.64 2.18 8.86
CA THR A 6 -9.80 1.21 9.59
C THR A 6 -8.66 0.69 8.71
N VAL A 7 -8.92 0.47 7.41
CA VAL A 7 -7.85 0.15 6.45
C VAL A 7 -6.87 1.32 6.34
N LYS A 8 -7.33 2.59 6.34
CA LYS A 8 -6.45 3.76 6.34
C LYS A 8 -5.65 3.92 7.64
N SER A 9 -6.21 3.71 8.83
CA SER A 9 -5.45 3.82 10.09
C SER A 9 -4.43 2.69 10.25
N THR A 10 -4.77 1.48 9.80
CA THR A 10 -3.85 0.33 9.80
C THR A 10 -2.81 0.45 8.69
N ALA A 11 -3.19 0.98 7.52
CA ALA A 11 -2.27 1.32 6.45
C ALA A 11 -1.32 2.44 6.89
N LEU A 12 -1.80 3.51 7.53
CA LEU A 12 -0.99 4.58 8.09
C LEU A 12 0.01 4.03 9.12
N ALA A 13 -0.43 3.17 10.03
CA ALA A 13 0.43 2.46 10.96
C ALA A 13 1.51 1.61 10.27
N ILE A 14 1.14 0.85 9.24
CA ILE A 14 2.06 0.06 8.42
C ILE A 14 2.99 0.98 7.62
N THR A 15 2.50 2.13 7.15
CA THR A 15 3.27 3.16 6.45
C THR A 15 4.32 3.74 7.37
N ILE A 16 3.91 4.16 8.57
CA ILE A 16 4.80 4.70 9.61
C ILE A 16 5.81 3.63 10.07
N LEU A 17 5.40 2.36 10.16
CA LEU A 17 6.30 1.24 10.49
C LEU A 17 7.33 0.99 9.39
N LEU A 18 6.88 1.00 8.14
CA LEU A 18 7.75 0.92 6.98
C LEU A 18 8.67 2.16 6.92
N LEU A 19 8.20 3.35 7.29
CA LEU A 19 8.97 4.60 7.45
C LEU A 19 10.12 4.47 8.47
N GLY A 20 9.88 3.84 9.62
CA GLY A 20 10.95 3.51 10.57
C GLY A 20 11.98 2.58 9.94
N LEU A 21 11.51 1.60 9.18
CA LEU A 21 12.31 0.68 8.39
C LEU A 21 13.14 1.37 7.27
N ALA A 22 12.61 2.41 6.60
CA ALA A 22 13.35 3.28 5.65
C ALA A 22 14.57 3.90 6.31
N ALA A 23 14.31 4.60 7.40
CA ALA A 23 15.29 5.47 7.99
C ALA A 23 16.40 4.65 8.65
N ALA A 24 16.05 3.45 9.09
CA ALA A 24 16.97 2.52 9.72
C ALA A 24 17.62 1.49 8.79
N ALA A 25 17.23 1.46 7.51
CA ALA A 25 17.90 0.72 6.45
C ALA A 25 19.43 0.94 6.42
N CYS A 26 19.90 2.05 6.95
CA CYS A 26 21.30 2.42 7.01
C CYS A 26 22.02 1.61 8.12
N GLY A 27 22.22 0.30 7.96
CA GLY A 27 22.61 -0.58 9.08
C GLY A 27 23.97 -0.32 9.74
N GLY A 28 24.13 -0.83 10.96
CA GLY A 28 25.40 -0.96 11.66
C GLY A 28 25.31 -1.75 12.97
N ASN A 29 26.32 -2.57 13.26
CA ASN A 29 26.33 -3.43 14.44
C ASN A 29 26.66 -2.63 15.72
N ASP A 30 25.66 -2.14 16.45
CA ASP A 30 25.81 -1.91 17.90
C ASP A 30 24.46 -1.78 18.63
N SER A 31 24.28 -2.53 19.72
CA SER A 31 23.07 -2.48 20.54
C SER A 31 23.14 -1.31 21.54
N SER A 32 22.62 -0.14 21.16
CA SER A 32 22.40 0.95 22.11
C SER A 32 21.08 0.76 22.87
N SER A 33 21.11 1.11 24.15
CA SER A 33 20.14 0.69 25.18
C SER A 33 19.24 1.83 25.66
N GLY A 34 18.91 2.77 24.77
CA GLY A 34 17.92 3.81 25.04
C GLY A 34 16.51 3.22 25.06
N SER A 35 15.75 3.46 26.14
CA SER A 35 14.35 3.05 26.25
C SER A 35 13.45 3.98 25.44
N PHE A 36 12.95 3.50 24.30
CA PHE A 36 11.90 4.15 23.50
C PHE A 36 10.72 4.70 24.28
N GLU A 37 10.32 4.00 25.35
CA GLU A 37 9.24 4.40 26.25
C GLU A 37 9.44 5.85 26.72
N ASP A 38 10.68 6.30 26.91
CA ASP A 38 10.99 7.65 27.36
C ASP A 38 10.71 8.74 26.32
N MET A 39 10.36 8.38 25.08
CA MET A 39 10.19 9.31 23.96
C MET A 39 8.79 9.28 23.33
N VAL A 40 7.86 8.46 23.85
CA VAL A 40 6.48 8.40 23.35
C VAL A 40 5.58 9.38 24.12
N PRO A 41 4.94 10.35 23.45
CA PRO A 41 4.01 11.28 24.10
C PRO A 41 2.68 10.61 24.48
N GLN A 42 2.08 11.01 25.60
CA GLN A 42 0.82 10.45 26.14
C GLN A 42 -0.38 10.49 25.19
N ARG A 43 -0.37 11.37 24.18
CA ARG A 43 -1.43 11.48 23.16
C ARG A 43 -1.31 10.45 22.04
N ALA A 44 -0.19 9.74 21.94
CA ALA A 44 0.00 8.73 20.91
C ALA A 44 -1.01 7.59 21.11
N ASN A 45 -1.74 7.26 20.05
CA ASN A 45 -2.65 6.12 19.98
C ASN A 45 -2.17 5.06 18.98
N ILE A 46 -0.98 5.27 18.41
CA ILE A 46 -0.24 4.35 17.57
C ILE A 46 1.23 4.40 18.01
N VAL A 47 1.84 3.24 18.19
CA VAL A 47 3.27 3.09 18.52
C VAL A 47 3.88 1.91 17.76
N GLY A 48 5.15 2.03 17.40
CA GLY A 48 5.88 1.00 16.69
C GLY A 48 7.38 1.08 16.96
N SER A 49 8.06 -0.06 16.83
CA SER A 49 9.51 -0.18 16.94
C SER A 49 9.97 -1.28 16.02
N VAL A 50 11.11 -1.06 15.38
CA VAL A 50 11.79 -2.04 14.54
C VAL A 50 13.28 -2.03 14.89
N ASP A 51 13.81 -3.21 15.19
CA ASP A 51 15.24 -3.50 15.24
C ASP A 51 15.70 -3.83 13.82
N VAL A 52 16.50 -2.96 13.23
CA VAL A 52 16.73 -2.99 11.79
C VAL A 52 17.88 -3.87 11.40
N ASP A 53 18.86 -4.03 12.28
CA ASP A 53 19.90 -5.05 12.12
C ASP A 53 19.26 -6.44 12.03
N GLN A 54 18.36 -6.75 12.97
CA GLN A 54 17.67 -8.04 12.96
C GLN A 54 16.67 -8.17 11.80
N PHE A 55 16.03 -7.08 11.38
CA PHE A 55 15.03 -7.14 10.31
C PHE A 55 15.66 -7.39 8.94
N VAL A 56 16.77 -6.72 8.63
CA VAL A 56 17.51 -6.91 7.37
C VAL A 56 18.05 -8.34 7.27
N ASP A 57 18.58 -8.88 8.36
CA ASP A 57 19.07 -10.26 8.42
C ASP A 57 17.99 -11.31 8.11
N VAL A 58 16.72 -11.01 8.42
CA VAL A 58 15.58 -11.94 8.29
C VAL A 58 14.89 -11.86 6.94
N ILE A 59 14.70 -10.64 6.43
CA ILE A 59 13.85 -10.42 5.25
C ILE A 59 14.67 -10.55 3.94
N ASN A 60 16.01 -10.51 4.02
CA ASN A 60 16.92 -10.56 2.86
C ASN A 60 16.46 -9.60 1.72
N MET A 61 15.85 -8.49 2.11
CA MET A 61 15.39 -7.40 1.25
C MET A 61 16.47 -6.34 1.26
N ASP A 62 16.84 -5.84 0.07
CA ASP A 62 17.73 -4.70 0.00
C ASP A 62 16.99 -3.41 0.38
N LEU A 63 17.75 -2.42 0.81
CA LEU A 63 17.23 -1.16 1.31
C LEU A 63 16.40 -0.45 0.23
N GLU A 64 16.82 -0.57 -1.03
CA GLU A 64 16.13 0.01 -2.18
C GLU A 64 14.71 -0.57 -2.34
N GLN A 65 14.52 -1.88 -2.21
CA GLN A 65 13.19 -2.52 -2.25
C GLN A 65 12.30 -2.13 -1.06
N LEU A 66 12.89 -1.97 0.12
CA LEU A 66 12.18 -1.48 1.29
C LEU A 66 11.67 -0.05 1.04
N PHE A 67 12.54 0.84 0.54
CA PHE A 67 12.20 2.21 0.13
C PHE A 67 11.14 2.27 -0.98
N GLU A 68 11.19 1.40 -1.99
CA GLU A 68 10.17 1.33 -3.04
C GLU A 68 8.78 0.90 -2.51
N LEU A 69 8.74 0.01 -1.51
CA LEU A 69 7.48 -0.36 -0.84
C LEU A 69 6.85 0.83 -0.10
N MET A 70 7.68 1.68 0.52
CA MET A 70 7.23 2.88 1.24
C MET A 70 6.81 4.03 0.35
N ALA A 71 7.53 4.25 -0.75
CA ALA A 71 7.25 5.32 -1.69
C ALA A 71 6.09 5.00 -2.64
N SER A 72 5.48 3.82 -2.52
CA SER A 72 4.35 3.43 -3.35
C SER A 72 3.05 4.10 -2.87
N ASP A 73 2.27 4.65 -3.80
CA ASP A 73 0.94 5.27 -3.59
C ASP A 73 -0.11 4.35 -2.94
N THR A 74 0.25 3.11 -2.59
CA THR A 74 -0.65 2.15 -1.91
C THR A 74 -0.84 2.44 -0.43
N LEU A 75 -0.04 3.36 0.12
CA LEU A 75 0.01 3.74 1.52
C LEU A 75 -0.30 5.25 1.62
N ASP A 76 -1.52 5.61 2.03
CA ASP A 76 -1.93 7.01 2.28
C ASP A 76 -1.10 7.59 3.46
N GLY A 77 0.11 8.08 3.19
CA GLY A 77 0.94 8.87 4.12
C GLY A 77 0.64 10.38 4.01
N PRO A 78 1.02 11.20 5.01
CA PRO A 78 0.93 12.66 4.88
C PRO A 78 1.78 13.16 3.71
N GLU A 79 1.25 14.10 2.93
CA GLU A 79 1.80 14.51 1.63
C GLU A 79 3.27 14.96 1.70
N GLY A 80 3.69 15.60 2.80
CA GLY A 80 5.08 16.04 3.00
C GLY A 80 6.11 14.92 3.19
N ILE A 81 5.68 13.70 3.56
CA ILE A 81 6.59 12.56 3.71
C ILE A 81 7.09 12.06 2.35
N ASN A 82 6.25 12.12 1.32
CA ASN A 82 6.63 11.71 -0.03
C ASN A 82 7.75 12.61 -0.61
N GLU A 83 7.73 13.91 -0.29
CA GLU A 83 8.77 14.85 -0.72
C GLU A 83 10.11 14.63 0.02
N PHE A 84 10.08 14.16 1.28
CA PHE A 84 11.27 13.70 1.99
C PHE A 84 11.89 12.44 1.34
N PHE A 85 11.07 11.59 0.72
CA PHE A 85 11.50 10.37 0.02
C PHE A 85 11.86 10.57 -1.47
N ASP A 86 11.63 11.75 -2.05
CA ASP A 86 12.15 12.12 -3.38
C ASP A 86 13.69 12.27 -3.39
N ILE A 87 14.35 12.09 -2.24
CA ILE A 87 15.79 12.06 -2.10
C ILE A 87 16.32 10.68 -2.52
N ASP A 88 17.35 10.68 -3.39
CA ASP A 88 18.08 9.48 -3.81
C ASP A 88 18.40 8.56 -2.60
N PRO A 89 17.95 7.28 -2.59
CA PRO A 89 18.19 6.35 -1.49
C PRO A 89 19.67 6.20 -1.11
N ALA A 90 20.59 6.32 -2.08
CA ALA A 90 22.03 6.30 -1.82
C ALA A 90 22.48 7.51 -0.98
N ARG A 91 21.81 8.67 -1.13
CA ARG A 91 22.03 9.85 -0.28
C ARG A 91 21.38 9.69 1.08
N ILE A 92 20.25 9.00 1.20
CA ILE A 92 19.59 8.69 2.48
C ILE A 92 20.48 7.80 3.35
N VAL A 93 21.17 6.83 2.76
CA VAL A 93 22.16 6.00 3.46
C VAL A 93 23.38 6.81 3.94
N GLU A 94 23.80 7.81 3.17
CA GLU A 94 24.84 8.76 3.60
C GLU A 94 24.34 9.76 4.66
N LEU A 95 23.03 10.02 4.72
CA LEU A 95 22.38 11.00 5.62
C LEU A 95 22.30 10.50 7.05
N PHE A 96 21.79 9.30 7.28
CA PHE A 96 21.42 8.86 8.63
C PHE A 96 22.48 7.99 9.33
N GLY A 97 23.62 7.76 8.67
CA GLY A 97 24.72 6.98 9.23
C GLY A 97 24.31 5.54 9.57
N GLU A 98 24.90 4.94 10.60
CA GLU A 98 24.53 3.59 11.04
C GLU A 98 23.35 3.70 12.02
N VAL A 99 22.14 3.38 11.57
CA VAL A 99 20.89 3.33 12.34
C VAL A 99 20.51 1.87 12.58
N ASN A 100 20.29 1.54 13.84
CA ASN A 100 20.17 0.16 14.28
C ASN A 100 18.73 -0.13 14.73
N ARG A 101 17.99 0.93 15.08
CA ARG A 101 16.60 0.86 15.52
C ARG A 101 15.86 2.12 15.11
N ALA A 102 14.61 1.92 14.70
CA ALA A 102 13.68 3.00 14.46
C ALA A 102 12.39 2.78 15.24
N ASP A 103 11.86 3.89 15.70
CA ASP A 103 10.84 3.97 16.71
C ASP A 103 9.84 5.02 16.26
N ILE A 104 8.55 4.72 16.36
CA ILE A 104 7.50 5.56 15.79
C ILE A 104 6.35 5.75 16.75
N PHE A 105 5.71 6.91 16.65
CA PHE A 105 4.43 7.15 17.30
C PHE A 105 3.59 8.12 16.47
N ALA A 106 2.27 8.01 16.61
CA ALA A 106 1.34 8.95 15.99
C ALA A 106 0.05 9.08 16.80
N GLU A 107 -0.68 10.15 16.52
CA GLU A 107 -2.09 10.29 16.89
C GLU A 107 -2.92 10.26 15.61
N ALA A 108 -3.59 9.14 15.35
CA ALA A 108 -4.54 9.03 14.25
C ALA A 108 -5.94 9.45 14.69
N GLU A 109 -6.59 10.27 13.87
CA GLU A 109 -8.01 10.59 14.02
C GLU A 109 -8.90 9.45 13.46
N ALA A 110 -10.19 9.48 13.80
CA ALA A 110 -11.15 8.44 13.41
C ALA A 110 -11.36 8.31 11.89
N ASP A 111 -10.93 9.29 11.10
CA ASP A 111 -10.94 9.23 9.63
C ASP A 111 -9.65 8.66 9.02
N GLY A 112 -8.65 8.37 9.84
CA GLY A 112 -7.36 7.81 9.43
C GLY A 112 -6.29 8.84 9.09
N ASN A 113 -6.57 10.15 9.22
CA ASN A 113 -5.55 11.19 9.03
C ASN A 113 -4.74 11.40 10.31
N SER A 114 -3.48 11.83 10.16
CA SER A 114 -2.63 12.22 11.28
C SER A 114 -1.74 13.40 10.88
N GLU A 115 -1.95 14.55 11.54
CA GLU A 115 -1.04 15.71 11.49
C GLU A 115 0.05 15.61 12.58
N TYR A 116 -0.05 14.60 13.47
CA TYR A 116 0.82 14.42 14.62
C TYR A 116 1.49 13.05 14.57
N PHE A 117 2.74 13.05 14.12
CA PHE A 117 3.59 11.87 14.08
C PHE A 117 5.03 12.22 14.50
N GLY A 118 5.72 11.23 15.04
CA GLY A 118 7.13 11.30 15.38
C GLY A 118 7.84 9.98 15.06
N VAL A 119 9.09 10.12 14.63
CA VAL A 119 10.04 9.05 14.35
C VAL A 119 11.30 9.35 15.16
N VAL A 120 11.77 8.35 15.90
CA VAL A 120 13.03 8.37 16.63
C VAL A 120 13.95 7.36 15.97
N LEU A 121 15.12 7.83 15.53
CA LEU A 121 16.16 7.00 14.96
C LEU A 121 17.29 6.87 15.97
N HIS A 122 17.68 5.62 16.23
CA HIS A 122 18.79 5.29 17.11
C HIS A 122 19.97 4.80 16.27
N GLY A 123 21.09 5.51 16.34
CA GLY A 123 22.21 5.26 15.45
C GLY A 123 23.40 6.15 15.71
N THR A 124 24.19 6.42 14.66
CA THR A 124 25.28 7.40 14.69
C THR A 124 25.09 8.40 13.57
N PHE A 125 25.09 9.69 13.91
CA PHE A 125 24.76 10.74 12.95
C PHE A 125 25.86 11.80 12.84
N ASP A 126 26.20 12.21 11.62
CA ASP A 126 27.00 13.43 11.37
C ASP A 126 26.05 14.62 11.20
N GLU A 127 25.76 15.29 12.31
CA GLU A 127 24.86 16.45 12.37
C GLU A 127 25.17 17.50 11.29
N ASN A 128 26.46 17.79 11.01
CA ASN A 128 26.82 18.80 10.02
C ASN A 128 26.51 18.33 8.59
N ALA A 129 26.71 17.04 8.31
CA ALA A 129 26.41 16.46 7.00
C ALA A 129 24.90 16.46 6.74
N VAL A 130 24.10 16.07 7.74
CA VAL A 130 22.64 16.10 7.66
C VAL A 130 22.12 17.51 7.43
N ILE A 131 22.54 18.49 8.24
CA ILE A 131 22.10 19.89 8.10
C ILE A 131 22.49 20.46 6.74
N ALA A 132 23.71 20.21 6.27
CA ALA A 132 24.17 20.71 4.97
C ALA A 132 23.33 20.15 3.81
N LEU A 133 22.87 18.90 3.93
CA LEU A 133 21.99 18.29 2.94
C LEU A 133 20.55 18.80 3.02
N LEU A 134 20.00 18.98 4.22
CA LEU A 134 18.69 19.60 4.41
C LEU A 134 18.66 21.04 3.84
N GLN A 135 19.75 21.79 3.99
CA GLN A 135 19.90 23.10 3.36
C GLN A 135 19.92 23.01 1.82
N VAL A 136 20.45 21.94 1.25
CA VAL A 136 20.41 21.73 -0.21
C VAL A 136 19.02 21.30 -0.68
N ALA A 137 18.34 20.44 0.08
CA ALA A 137 17.00 19.95 -0.25
C ALA A 137 15.94 21.06 -0.16
N SER A 138 16.04 21.93 0.84
CA SER A 138 15.14 23.08 1.03
C SER A 138 15.50 24.32 0.19
N ASP A 139 16.37 24.20 -0.82
CA ASP A 139 16.91 25.33 -1.59
C ASP A 139 17.49 26.48 -0.71
N GLY A 140 17.90 26.16 0.52
CA GLY A 140 18.46 27.07 1.50
C GLY A 140 17.47 27.68 2.49
N ASP A 141 16.19 27.31 2.44
CA ASP A 141 15.13 27.88 3.28
C ASP A 141 14.96 27.17 4.64
N LEU A 142 15.83 26.22 4.99
CA LEU A 142 15.84 25.55 6.30
C LEU A 142 15.79 26.55 7.48
N VAL A 143 14.77 26.44 8.32
CA VAL A 143 14.60 27.27 9.52
C VAL A 143 15.22 26.56 10.72
N GLN A 144 16.05 27.27 11.49
CA GLN A 144 16.60 26.78 12.76
C GLN A 144 16.01 27.59 13.93
N GLU A 145 15.45 26.89 14.91
CA GLU A 145 14.92 27.41 16.18
C GLU A 145 15.68 26.77 17.35
N ASP A 146 15.96 27.54 18.42
CA ASP A 146 16.39 26.99 19.71
C ASP A 146 15.14 26.69 20.55
N PHE A 147 14.97 25.43 20.95
CA PHE A 147 13.90 24.98 21.82
C PHE A 147 14.50 24.25 23.02
N MET A 148 14.34 24.82 24.22
CA MET A 148 14.89 24.30 25.48
C MET A 148 16.41 24.03 25.46
N GLY A 149 17.16 24.79 24.65
CA GLY A 149 18.62 24.60 24.48
C GLY A 149 19.00 23.49 23.50
N THR A 150 18.04 22.97 22.74
CA THR A 150 18.21 22.01 21.66
C THR A 150 17.86 22.68 20.34
N ASP A 151 18.68 22.48 19.31
CA ASP A 151 18.41 22.98 17.97
C ASP A 151 17.30 22.17 17.28
N VAL A 152 16.32 22.87 16.75
CA VAL A 152 15.18 22.32 16.01
C VAL A 152 15.20 22.90 14.60
N TYR A 153 15.21 22.01 13.61
CA TYR A 153 15.30 22.36 12.20
C TYR A 153 13.96 22.07 11.52
N THR A 154 13.37 23.05 10.86
CA THR A 154 12.09 22.93 10.15
C THR A 154 12.29 23.18 8.67
N LEU A 155 11.80 22.24 7.86
CA LEU A 155 11.73 22.36 6.40
C LEU A 155 10.45 23.12 6.05
N PRO A 156 10.53 24.33 5.47
CA PRO A 156 9.33 25.04 5.05
C PRO A 156 8.77 24.42 3.76
N ASP A 157 7.58 23.82 3.86
CA ASP A 157 6.76 23.37 2.74
C ASP A 157 5.31 23.91 2.86
N ASP A 158 4.55 23.92 1.75
CA ASP A 158 3.22 24.51 1.61
C ASP A 158 2.07 23.66 2.22
N SER A 159 2.32 22.39 2.61
CA SER A 159 1.28 21.53 3.24
C SER A 159 1.61 20.95 4.61
N ASP A 160 2.84 20.49 4.92
CA ASP A 160 3.20 19.93 6.23
C ASP A 160 4.64 20.29 6.69
N GLU A 161 4.80 21.03 7.79
CA GLU A 161 6.13 21.43 8.32
C GLU A 161 6.85 20.23 9.00
N ILE A 162 7.65 19.49 8.22
CA ILE A 162 8.54 18.45 8.78
C ILE A 162 9.65 19.12 9.60
N THR A 163 9.81 18.62 10.82
CA THR A 163 10.77 19.10 11.80
C THR A 163 11.72 17.99 12.21
N LEU A 164 12.97 18.34 12.51
CA LEU A 164 14.03 17.44 12.91
C LEU A 164 14.87 18.04 14.06
N SER A 165 15.34 17.19 14.98
CA SER A 165 16.23 17.60 16.05
C SER A 165 17.16 16.47 16.49
N PHE A 166 18.45 16.78 16.65
CA PHE A 166 19.42 15.87 17.26
C PHE A 166 19.26 15.93 18.78
N LEU A 167 18.66 14.90 19.35
CA LEU A 167 18.44 14.85 20.79
C LEU A 167 19.76 14.56 21.53
N ASP A 168 20.62 13.73 20.94
CA ASP A 168 22.04 13.55 21.29
C ASP A 168 22.84 12.99 20.11
N SER A 169 24.07 12.52 20.39
CA SER A 169 24.95 11.92 19.38
C SER A 169 24.43 10.60 18.81
N GLU A 170 23.46 9.96 19.47
CA GLU A 170 22.96 8.63 19.11
C GLU A 170 21.46 8.62 18.77
N THR A 171 20.78 9.77 18.88
CA THR A 171 19.32 9.85 18.76
C THR A 171 18.91 11.05 17.92
N LEU A 172 18.19 10.76 16.83
CA LEU A 172 17.62 11.75 15.93
C LEU A 172 16.09 11.68 15.97
N ALA A 173 15.46 12.81 16.28
CA ALA A 173 14.01 12.97 16.25
C ALA A 173 13.56 13.62 14.96
N ILE A 174 12.52 13.09 14.33
CA ILE A 174 11.93 13.57 13.08
C ILE A 174 10.41 13.54 13.22
N GLY A 175 9.69 14.50 12.67
CA GLY A 175 8.23 14.44 12.57
C GLY A 175 7.57 15.80 12.54
N SER A 176 6.32 15.86 12.96
CA SER A 176 5.62 17.14 13.13
C SER A 176 6.33 18.04 14.16
N SER A 177 6.23 19.36 14.00
CA SER A 177 6.83 20.31 14.96
C SER A 177 6.39 20.05 16.41
N GLY A 178 5.10 19.70 16.60
CA GLY A 178 4.57 19.32 17.91
C GLY A 178 5.23 18.06 18.48
N ALA A 179 5.37 17.01 17.66
CA ALA A 179 5.96 15.75 18.11
C ALA A 179 7.44 15.89 18.49
N VAL A 180 8.23 16.64 17.72
CA VAL A 180 9.65 16.87 18.03
C VAL A 180 9.81 17.67 19.32
N LYS A 181 8.96 18.68 19.56
CA LYS A 181 8.97 19.45 20.80
C LYS A 181 8.55 18.59 22.00
N ASP A 182 7.54 17.74 21.84
CA ASP A 182 7.12 16.79 22.89
C ASP A 182 8.24 15.78 23.22
N MET A 183 9.00 15.28 22.23
CA MET A 183 10.18 14.44 22.46
C MET A 183 11.29 15.16 23.26
N ILE A 184 11.53 16.45 22.97
CA ILE A 184 12.49 17.27 23.71
C ILE A 184 12.02 17.48 25.16
N ASP A 185 10.74 17.77 25.37
CA ASP A 185 10.16 17.93 26.71
C ASP A 185 10.22 16.62 27.52
N LEU A 186 9.91 15.48 26.91
CA LEU A 186 10.04 14.15 27.54
C LEU A 186 11.47 13.87 27.98
N ARG A 187 12.43 14.11 27.09
CA ARG A 187 13.87 13.96 27.37
C ARG A 187 14.34 14.91 28.49
N GLY A 188 13.81 16.13 28.52
CA GLY A 188 14.07 17.11 29.57
C GLY A 188 13.50 16.73 30.93
N GLY A 189 12.58 15.76 30.98
CA GLY A 189 11.79 15.40 32.16
C GLY A 189 10.69 16.42 32.48
N ASP A 190 10.32 17.25 31.49
CA ASP A 190 9.25 18.25 31.60
C ASP A 190 7.86 17.66 31.24
N ALA A 191 7.83 16.45 30.66
CA ALA A 191 6.63 15.66 30.38
C ALA A 191 6.79 14.20 30.87
N GLU A 192 5.66 13.50 31.00
CA GLU A 192 5.62 12.06 31.30
C GLU A 192 5.37 11.26 30.02
N SER A 193 6.15 10.20 29.82
CA SER A 193 5.99 9.23 28.75
C SER A 193 4.66 8.51 28.76
N ALA A 194 4.20 8.08 27.58
CA ALA A 194 2.99 7.29 27.40
C ALA A 194 2.97 6.06 28.30
N SER A 195 1.77 5.76 28.81
CA SER A 195 1.55 4.63 29.72
C SER A 195 0.13 4.11 29.55
N GLY A 196 -0.09 2.83 29.82
CA GLY A 196 -1.43 2.24 29.79
C GLY A 196 -1.48 0.97 28.94
N PRO A 197 -2.69 0.42 28.70
CA PRO A 197 -2.85 -0.90 28.10
C PRO A 197 -2.23 -1.03 26.70
N MET A 198 -2.31 0.00 25.85
CA MET A 198 -1.68 -0.03 24.53
C MET A 198 -0.15 -0.14 24.63
N ILE A 199 0.46 0.64 25.52
CA ILE A 199 1.91 0.58 25.76
C ILE A 199 2.29 -0.78 26.34
N GLU A 200 1.52 -1.35 27.27
CA GLU A 200 1.75 -2.71 27.78
C GLU A 200 1.71 -3.77 26.65
N VAL A 201 0.74 -3.70 25.73
CA VAL A 201 0.69 -4.58 24.55
C VAL A 201 1.91 -4.39 23.67
N PHE A 202 2.29 -3.15 23.40
CA PHE A 202 3.45 -2.83 22.59
C PHE A 202 4.76 -3.34 23.21
N GLU A 203 4.94 -3.20 24.52
CA GLU A 203 6.10 -3.70 25.27
C GLU A 203 6.24 -5.23 25.20
N ASP A 204 5.12 -5.95 25.20
CA ASP A 204 5.11 -7.40 25.02
C ASP A 204 5.55 -7.78 23.59
N LEU A 205 5.14 -7.00 22.59
CA LEU A 205 5.39 -7.28 21.17
C LEU A 205 6.78 -6.84 20.68
N ARG A 206 7.32 -5.74 21.20
CA ARG A 206 8.61 -5.18 20.74
C ARG A 206 9.84 -5.96 21.20
N GLN A 207 9.67 -7.01 22.00
CA GLN A 207 10.77 -7.90 22.42
C GLN A 207 11.36 -8.72 21.26
N GLY A 208 10.78 -8.63 20.07
CA GLY A 208 11.28 -9.23 18.83
C GLY A 208 11.98 -8.23 17.89
N VAL A 209 12.00 -8.58 16.61
CA VAL A 209 12.55 -7.80 15.50
C VAL A 209 11.71 -6.57 15.21
N PHE A 210 10.39 -6.67 15.39
CA PHE A 210 9.50 -5.53 15.31
C PHE A 210 8.33 -5.70 16.27
N GLY A 211 7.75 -4.59 16.69
CA GLY A 211 6.54 -4.53 17.50
C GLY A 211 5.72 -3.30 17.12
N PHE A 212 4.41 -3.45 17.18
CA PHE A 212 3.44 -2.43 16.81
C PHE A 212 2.21 -2.57 17.70
N ALA A 213 1.64 -1.46 18.14
CA ALA A 213 0.32 -1.43 18.76
C ALA A 213 -0.43 -0.15 18.40
N ALA A 214 -1.75 -0.27 18.31
CA ALA A 214 -2.65 0.86 18.10
C ALA A 214 -3.96 0.67 18.86
N GLU A 215 -4.50 1.79 19.34
CA GLU A 215 -5.87 1.85 19.81
C GLU A 215 -6.83 1.86 18.63
N VAL A 216 -7.94 1.13 18.77
CA VAL A 216 -8.97 1.00 17.75
C VAL A 216 -10.11 1.96 18.08
N PRO A 217 -10.40 2.95 17.22
CA PRO A 217 -11.51 3.87 17.44
C PRO A 217 -12.84 3.11 17.57
N GLN A 218 -13.61 3.40 18.60
CA GLN A 218 -14.86 2.65 18.89
C GLN A 218 -15.95 2.85 17.82
N ASP A 219 -15.86 3.92 17.03
CA ASP A 219 -16.72 4.19 15.89
C ASP A 219 -16.17 3.62 14.57
N ALA A 220 -14.98 3.00 14.57
CA ALA A 220 -14.37 2.39 13.38
C ALA A 220 -15.29 1.32 12.74
N PHE A 221 -16.11 0.66 13.56
CA PHE A 221 -17.06 -0.38 13.12
C PHE A 221 -18.51 0.09 13.07
N ALA A 222 -18.79 1.37 13.36
CA ALA A 222 -20.15 1.88 13.44
C ALA A 222 -20.82 2.01 12.06
N GLY A 223 -21.92 1.29 11.84
CA GLY A 223 -22.72 1.36 10.61
C GLY A 223 -22.26 0.41 9.49
N GLU A 224 -21.36 -0.51 9.78
CA GLU A 224 -20.89 -1.55 8.85
C GLU A 224 -21.74 -2.84 9.00
N ASP A 225 -22.03 -3.50 7.89
CA ASP A 225 -22.60 -4.85 7.90
C ASP A 225 -21.44 -5.86 7.99
N LEU A 226 -20.99 -6.09 9.23
CA LEU A 226 -19.89 -7.01 9.52
C LEU A 226 -20.26 -8.48 9.19
N GLY A 227 -21.47 -8.78 8.73
CA GLY A 227 -21.88 -10.10 8.24
C GLY A 227 -21.27 -10.50 6.89
N SER A 228 -20.64 -9.56 6.17
CA SER A 228 -20.05 -9.81 4.85
C SER A 228 -18.57 -9.38 4.80
N VAL A 229 -17.67 -10.36 4.68
CA VAL A 229 -16.24 -10.11 4.45
C VAL A 229 -15.96 -10.26 2.95
N PRO A 230 -15.31 -9.28 2.30
CA PRO A 230 -14.91 -9.39 0.90
C PRO A 230 -14.15 -10.69 0.64
N GLY A 231 -14.64 -11.51 -0.31
CA GLY A 231 -14.03 -12.80 -0.65
C GLY A 231 -14.52 -14.02 0.14
N LEU A 232 -15.20 -13.84 1.28
CA LEU A 232 -15.71 -14.95 2.11
C LEU A 232 -17.25 -15.10 2.10
N GLY A 233 -17.98 -14.15 1.50
CA GLY A 233 -19.45 -14.20 1.41
C GLY A 233 -20.14 -13.92 2.76
N ASP A 234 -21.44 -14.23 2.84
CA ASP A 234 -22.20 -14.12 4.09
C ASP A 234 -21.67 -15.15 5.10
N LEU A 235 -21.05 -14.65 6.17
CA LEU A 235 -20.56 -15.53 7.21
C LEU A 235 -21.73 -16.09 8.02
N PRO A 236 -21.69 -17.37 8.41
CA PRO A 236 -22.74 -17.98 9.24
C PRO A 236 -22.76 -17.44 10.68
N ILE A 237 -21.85 -16.53 11.01
CA ILE A 237 -21.75 -15.87 12.32
C ILE A 237 -21.77 -14.36 12.14
N SER A 238 -22.30 -13.65 13.14
CA SER A 238 -22.17 -12.19 13.20
C SER A 238 -20.76 -11.84 13.68
N LEU A 239 -20.15 -10.83 13.05
CA LEU A 239 -18.87 -10.25 13.48
C LEU A 239 -19.05 -9.01 14.38
N ASP A 240 -20.23 -8.82 14.99
CA ASP A 240 -20.50 -7.69 15.89
C ASP A 240 -19.49 -7.57 17.05
N PHE A 241 -18.84 -8.68 17.43
CA PHE A 241 -17.81 -8.70 18.47
C PHE A 241 -16.60 -7.82 18.14
N LEU A 242 -16.33 -7.53 16.85
CA LEU A 242 -15.26 -6.61 16.43
C LEU A 242 -15.48 -5.18 16.92
N SER A 243 -16.74 -4.77 17.14
CA SER A 243 -17.05 -3.47 17.75
C SER A 243 -16.54 -3.33 19.19
N SER A 244 -16.18 -4.45 19.83
CA SER A 244 -15.59 -4.46 21.18
C SER A 244 -14.07 -4.44 21.17
N LEU A 245 -13.42 -4.47 20.00
CA LEU A 245 -11.96 -4.39 19.89
C LEU A 245 -11.49 -3.01 20.36
N GLU A 246 -10.50 -3.00 21.23
CA GLU A 246 -9.96 -1.79 21.88
C GLU A 246 -8.53 -1.52 21.42
N ILE A 247 -7.68 -2.56 21.36
CA ILE A 247 -6.28 -2.45 20.93
C ILE A 247 -5.98 -3.60 19.99
N VAL A 248 -5.21 -3.31 18.94
CA VAL A 248 -4.57 -4.30 18.09
C VAL A 248 -3.07 -4.13 18.18
N GLY A 249 -2.34 -5.23 18.20
CA GLY A 249 -0.90 -5.23 18.13
C GLY A 249 -0.37 -6.33 17.22
N LEU A 250 0.78 -6.07 16.61
CA LEU A 250 1.50 -6.99 15.76
C LEU A 250 2.97 -6.96 16.16
N GLY A 251 3.60 -8.12 16.32
CA GLY A 251 5.02 -8.24 16.60
C GLY A 251 5.62 -9.43 15.87
N GLY A 252 6.91 -9.37 15.62
CA GLY A 252 7.65 -10.46 14.99
C GLY A 252 8.86 -10.79 15.82
N LYS A 253 9.00 -12.03 16.27
CA LYS A 253 10.15 -12.50 17.04
C LYS A 253 10.95 -13.51 16.26
N LEU A 254 12.24 -13.24 16.08
CA LEU A 254 13.13 -14.17 15.42
C LEU A 254 13.56 -15.28 16.37
N ASN A 255 13.34 -16.51 15.92
CA ASN A 255 13.97 -17.72 16.44
C ASN A 255 15.04 -18.19 15.45
N ASN A 256 15.86 -19.17 15.84
CA ASN A 256 17.03 -19.58 15.05
C ASN A 256 16.73 -19.94 13.57
N ASP A 257 15.54 -20.43 13.25
CA ASP A 257 15.16 -20.87 11.90
C ASP A 257 13.72 -20.42 11.48
N SER A 258 13.07 -19.55 12.26
CA SER A 258 11.67 -19.13 12.04
C SER A 258 11.38 -17.75 12.61
N LEU A 259 10.39 -17.06 12.04
CA LEU A 259 9.80 -15.84 12.57
C LEU A 259 8.45 -16.18 13.20
N ASP A 260 8.34 -15.96 14.51
CA ASP A 260 7.05 -16.02 15.19
C ASP A 260 6.34 -14.68 14.97
N LEU A 261 5.24 -14.69 14.24
CA LEU A 261 4.35 -13.54 14.09
C LEU A 261 3.31 -13.58 15.22
N LEU A 262 3.33 -12.57 16.08
CA LEU A 262 2.41 -12.42 17.19
C LEU A 262 1.38 -11.34 16.85
N ILE A 263 0.10 -11.69 16.91
CA ILE A 263 -1.02 -10.77 16.76
C ILE A 263 -1.73 -10.71 18.11
N SER A 264 -1.78 -9.53 18.73
CA SER A 264 -2.51 -9.31 19.99
C SER A 264 -3.77 -8.50 19.71
N MET A 265 -4.89 -8.90 20.30
CA MET A 265 -6.16 -8.19 20.21
C MET A 265 -6.77 -8.09 21.61
N ASP A 266 -6.90 -6.87 22.14
CA ASP A 266 -7.55 -6.63 23.43
C ASP A 266 -8.97 -6.11 23.18
N PHE A 267 -9.94 -6.72 23.86
CA PHE A 267 -11.35 -6.38 23.77
C PHE A 267 -11.84 -5.69 25.04
N THR A 268 -12.93 -4.94 24.94
CA THR A 268 -13.60 -4.35 26.12
C THR A 268 -14.21 -5.41 27.05
N ASN A 269 -14.40 -6.65 26.59
CA ASN A 269 -15.00 -7.75 27.34
C ASN A 269 -14.52 -9.13 26.87
N ASP A 270 -14.49 -10.09 27.80
CA ASP A 270 -14.01 -11.46 27.58
C ASP A 270 -14.86 -12.22 26.54
N ASP A 271 -16.19 -12.01 26.54
CA ASP A 271 -17.13 -12.68 25.62
C ASP A 271 -16.77 -12.44 24.14
N ALA A 272 -16.30 -11.23 23.80
CA ALA A 272 -15.88 -10.88 22.45
C ALA A 272 -14.58 -11.61 22.04
N ALA A 273 -13.60 -11.71 22.94
CA ALA A 273 -12.37 -12.45 22.72
C ALA A 273 -12.65 -13.96 22.54
N GLU A 274 -13.47 -14.56 23.41
CA GLU A 274 -13.89 -15.96 23.30
C GLU A 274 -14.64 -16.24 21.98
N THR A 275 -15.46 -15.29 21.53
CA THR A 275 -16.19 -15.41 20.26
C THR A 275 -15.24 -15.44 19.07
N LEU A 276 -14.21 -14.58 19.05
CA LEU A 276 -13.21 -14.57 17.98
C LEU A 276 -12.36 -15.84 17.99
N GLU A 277 -11.92 -16.30 19.17
CA GLU A 277 -11.19 -17.57 19.30
C GLU A 277 -12.01 -18.73 18.72
N GLY A 278 -13.29 -18.84 19.10
CA GLY A 278 -14.19 -19.86 18.60
C GLY A 278 -14.43 -19.77 17.08
N PHE A 279 -14.46 -18.55 16.54
CA PHE A 279 -14.58 -18.33 15.10
C PHE A 279 -13.35 -18.81 14.34
N ILE A 280 -12.15 -18.41 14.76
CA ILE A 280 -10.89 -18.81 14.10
C ILE A 280 -10.73 -20.33 14.17
N ASN A 281 -10.93 -20.93 15.35
CA ASN A 281 -10.91 -22.39 15.52
C ASN A 281 -11.92 -23.11 14.62
N GLY A 282 -13.10 -22.51 14.42
CA GLY A 282 -14.10 -22.98 13.47
C GLY A 282 -13.60 -22.99 12.03
N ILE A 283 -12.98 -21.91 11.57
CA ILE A 283 -12.37 -21.80 10.24
C ILE A 283 -11.25 -22.82 10.08
N VAL A 284 -10.33 -22.92 11.04
CA VAL A 284 -9.20 -23.87 11.00
C VAL A 284 -9.74 -25.29 10.88
N THR A 285 -10.73 -25.66 11.69
CA THR A 285 -11.36 -27.00 11.65
C THR A 285 -11.96 -27.31 10.28
N LEU A 286 -12.62 -26.33 9.65
CA LEU A 286 -13.18 -26.49 8.31
C LEU A 286 -12.07 -26.60 7.26
N ALA A 287 -11.08 -25.71 7.31
CA ALA A 287 -9.98 -25.67 6.36
C ALA A 287 -9.15 -26.96 6.39
N SER A 288 -8.82 -27.50 7.57
CA SER A 288 -8.14 -28.80 7.71
C SER A 288 -8.95 -29.98 7.15
N GLY A 289 -10.28 -29.86 7.07
CA GLY A 289 -11.16 -30.90 6.50
C GLY A 289 -11.30 -30.83 4.97
N PHE A 290 -11.03 -29.68 4.36
CA PHE A 290 -11.23 -29.44 2.93
C PHE A 290 -9.95 -29.11 2.15
N SER A 291 -8.83 -28.82 2.82
CA SER A 291 -7.58 -28.43 2.16
C SER A 291 -6.81 -29.65 1.63
N PRO A 292 -6.59 -29.77 0.31
CA PRO A 292 -5.74 -30.80 -0.26
C PRO A 292 -4.26 -30.39 -0.32
N ASP A 293 -3.92 -29.16 0.08
CA ASP A 293 -2.59 -28.58 -0.08
C ASP A 293 -1.72 -28.74 1.19
N PRO A 294 -0.52 -29.36 1.10
CA PRO A 294 0.38 -29.54 2.23
C PRO A 294 0.86 -28.23 2.89
N ARG A 295 1.14 -27.17 2.11
CA ARG A 295 1.61 -25.88 2.67
C ARG A 295 0.55 -25.22 3.54
N THR A 296 -0.68 -25.16 3.04
CA THR A 296 -1.83 -24.64 3.81
C THR A 296 -2.06 -25.45 5.09
N THR A 297 -1.82 -26.77 5.06
CA THR A 297 -1.99 -27.63 6.24
C THR A 297 -0.90 -27.37 7.29
N GLU A 298 0.33 -27.08 6.84
CA GLU A 298 1.48 -26.76 7.70
C GLU A 298 1.29 -25.41 8.39
N LEU A 299 0.91 -24.36 7.65
CA LEU A 299 0.58 -23.03 8.22
C LEU A 299 -0.62 -23.07 9.18
N LEU A 300 -1.65 -23.86 8.88
CA LEU A 300 -2.77 -24.05 9.80
C LEU A 300 -2.37 -24.83 11.06
N SER A 301 -1.29 -25.59 11.02
CA SER A 301 -0.77 -26.33 12.17
C SER A 301 0.19 -25.53 13.03
N SER A 302 0.79 -24.46 12.49
CA SER A 302 1.63 -23.51 13.22
C SER A 302 0.84 -22.35 13.86
N LEU A 303 -0.46 -22.25 13.58
CA LEU A 303 -1.35 -21.28 14.20
C LEU A 303 -1.68 -21.71 15.64
N GLU A 304 -1.15 -20.97 16.60
CA GLU A 304 -1.50 -21.08 18.02
C GLU A 304 -2.39 -19.91 18.43
N ILE A 305 -3.43 -20.19 19.21
CA ILE A 305 -4.36 -19.18 19.72
C ILE A 305 -4.42 -19.34 21.23
N ASP A 306 -4.16 -18.26 21.95
CA ASP A 306 -4.25 -18.17 23.40
C ASP A 306 -5.18 -17.03 23.78
N GLN A 307 -6.15 -17.32 24.65
CA GLN A 307 -7.11 -16.34 25.15
C GLN A 307 -6.95 -16.23 26.66
N ASP A 308 -6.60 -15.03 27.14
CA ASP A 308 -6.53 -14.70 28.57
C ASP A 308 -7.47 -13.54 28.88
N GLY A 309 -8.69 -13.87 29.31
CA GLY A 309 -9.75 -12.91 29.62
C GLY A 309 -10.12 -12.07 28.40
N ARG A 310 -9.74 -10.80 28.40
CA ARG A 310 -10.03 -9.85 27.32
C ARG A 310 -9.04 -9.88 26.16
N ARG A 311 -7.90 -10.53 26.33
CA ARG A 311 -6.80 -10.54 25.36
C ARG A 311 -6.84 -11.85 24.58
N LEU A 312 -6.80 -11.72 23.26
CA LEU A 312 -6.56 -12.83 22.34
C LEU A 312 -5.19 -12.64 21.71
N THR A 313 -4.32 -13.64 21.83
CA THR A 313 -3.02 -13.67 21.18
C THR A 313 -2.99 -14.81 20.17
N ILE A 314 -2.66 -14.48 18.92
CA ILE A 314 -2.48 -15.45 17.84
C ILE A 314 -0.99 -15.47 17.52
N THR A 315 -0.37 -16.64 17.57
CA THR A 315 1.02 -16.85 17.17
C THR A 315 1.03 -17.68 15.89
N ILE A 316 1.80 -17.22 14.90
CA ILE A 316 2.01 -17.93 13.64
C ILE A 316 3.51 -18.13 13.49
N GLU A 317 3.98 -19.36 13.59
CA GLU A 317 5.37 -19.68 13.28
C GLU A 317 5.54 -19.77 11.76
N ILE A 318 6.39 -18.90 11.22
CA ILE A 318 6.73 -18.82 9.79
C ILE A 318 8.18 -19.25 9.60
N PRO A 319 8.45 -20.41 8.98
CA PRO A 319 9.82 -20.86 8.71
C PRO A 319 10.59 -19.87 7.82
N GLU A 320 11.89 -19.70 8.04
CA GLU A 320 12.73 -18.80 7.22
C GLU A 320 12.63 -19.10 5.71
N SER A 321 12.50 -20.38 5.35
CA SER A 321 12.32 -20.80 3.95
C SER A 321 11.04 -20.30 3.29
N GLU A 322 10.02 -19.95 4.08
CA GLU A 322 8.76 -19.39 3.61
C GLU A 322 8.75 -17.87 3.66
N LEU A 323 9.58 -17.24 4.51
CA LEU A 323 9.68 -15.78 4.60
C LEU A 323 10.04 -15.14 3.28
N SER A 324 11.02 -15.69 2.54
CA SER A 324 11.37 -15.18 1.21
C SER A 324 10.24 -15.32 0.18
N ASP A 325 9.41 -16.36 0.29
CA ASP A 325 8.24 -16.55 -0.58
C ASP A 325 7.13 -15.54 -0.23
N ILE A 326 6.88 -15.29 1.06
CA ILE A 326 5.85 -14.34 1.55
C ILE A 326 6.25 -12.90 1.25
N VAL A 327 7.48 -12.52 1.61
CA VAL A 327 8.07 -11.22 1.30
C VAL A 327 8.17 -11.05 -0.22
N GLY A 328 8.53 -12.12 -0.91
CA GLY A 328 8.50 -12.21 -2.36
C GLY A 328 7.12 -11.92 -2.90
N ASP A 329 6.04 -12.50 -2.37
CA ASP A 329 4.66 -12.24 -2.83
C ASP A 329 4.15 -10.83 -2.47
N LEU A 330 4.63 -10.27 -1.36
CA LEU A 330 4.34 -8.89 -0.94
C LEU A 330 5.09 -7.83 -1.77
N THR A 331 6.27 -8.16 -2.31
CA THR A 331 7.09 -7.29 -3.19
C THR A 331 6.93 -7.62 -4.67
N SER A 332 6.47 -8.82 -5.01
CA SER A 332 6.29 -9.27 -6.38
C SER A 332 4.95 -8.80 -6.90
N THR A 333 4.98 -7.99 -7.95
CA THR A 333 3.83 -7.97 -8.87
C THR A 333 3.64 -9.38 -9.45
N PRO A 334 2.40 -9.88 -9.63
CA PRO A 334 2.17 -11.29 -9.94
C PRO A 334 2.86 -11.69 -11.25
N VAL A 335 3.82 -12.63 -11.17
CA VAL A 335 4.48 -13.24 -12.34
C VAL A 335 3.96 -14.66 -12.51
N ILE A 336 3.12 -14.87 -13.52
CA ILE A 336 2.72 -16.21 -13.98
C ILE A 336 3.82 -16.72 -14.93
N ASN A 337 4.63 -17.68 -14.49
CA ASN A 337 5.70 -18.27 -15.32
C ASN A 337 5.46 -19.78 -15.56
N PRO A 338 5.49 -20.27 -16.82
CA PRO A 338 5.74 -21.67 -17.11
C PRO A 338 7.21 -21.89 -17.52
N THR A 339 7.97 -22.46 -16.58
CA THR A 339 9.08 -23.43 -16.68
C THR A 339 10.09 -23.43 -17.87
N VAL A 340 11.38 -23.47 -17.50
CA VAL A 340 12.59 -24.13 -18.09
C VAL A 340 13.77 -23.21 -18.51
N THR A 341 14.67 -22.95 -17.53
CA THR A 341 16.18 -22.99 -17.50
C THR A 341 17.08 -22.18 -18.50
N PRO A 342 18.36 -21.87 -18.16
CA PRO A 342 18.80 -20.50 -17.82
C PRO A 342 19.97 -19.97 -18.68
N THR A 343 20.15 -18.64 -18.78
CA THR A 343 21.47 -17.98 -19.00
C THR A 343 21.40 -16.49 -18.64
N LEU A 344 22.49 -15.97 -18.06
CA LEU A 344 22.69 -14.65 -17.39
C LEU A 344 22.32 -13.38 -18.21
N PRO A 345 22.07 -12.23 -17.51
CA PRO A 345 21.16 -11.16 -17.90
C PRO A 345 21.80 -10.06 -18.76
N PRO A 346 20.96 -9.18 -19.33
CA PRO A 346 21.17 -7.76 -19.07
C PRO A 346 19.87 -7.04 -18.66
N THR A 347 20.01 -6.20 -17.63
CA THR A 347 19.23 -5.01 -17.25
C THR A 347 17.87 -4.80 -17.93
N PRO A 348 16.73 -4.83 -17.20
CA PRO A 348 15.44 -4.48 -17.79
C PRO A 348 15.33 -2.96 -17.99
N ASP A 349 15.17 -2.60 -19.26
CA ASP A 349 14.80 -1.29 -19.79
C ASP A 349 13.31 -1.01 -19.47
N ILE A 350 12.99 0.23 -19.08
CA ILE A 350 11.65 0.76 -18.68
C ILE A 350 10.54 0.49 -19.73
N ARG A 351 10.90 0.02 -20.93
CA ARG A 351 9.99 -0.30 -22.03
C ARG A 351 9.12 -1.57 -21.86
N ASN A 352 9.21 -2.30 -20.74
CA ASN A 352 8.62 -3.64 -20.62
C ASN A 352 7.24 -3.71 -19.92
N LEU A 353 6.72 -2.61 -19.34
CA LEU A 353 5.38 -2.61 -18.71
C LEU A 353 4.24 -2.59 -19.75
N GLN A 354 4.38 -1.81 -20.83
CA GLN A 354 3.41 -1.76 -21.93
C GLN A 354 3.29 -3.08 -22.71
N SER A 355 4.28 -3.97 -22.61
CA SER A 355 4.29 -5.27 -23.29
C SER A 355 3.42 -6.34 -22.60
N ARG A 356 2.96 -6.07 -21.36
CA ARG A 356 2.21 -7.07 -20.55
C ARG A 356 0.69 -6.98 -20.72
N PHE A 357 0.16 -5.84 -21.16
CA PHE A 357 -1.28 -5.59 -21.24
C PHE A 357 -1.70 -5.31 -22.68
N GLY A 358 -2.51 -6.20 -23.26
CA GLY A 358 -2.94 -6.13 -24.66
C GLY A 358 -1.84 -6.45 -25.69
N GLU A 359 -2.25 -6.99 -26.83
CA GLU A 359 -1.38 -7.24 -27.97
C GLU A 359 -0.95 -5.91 -28.62
N GLU A 360 0.34 -5.79 -28.98
CA GLU A 360 0.81 -4.69 -29.81
C GLU A 360 0.29 -4.84 -31.24
N ILE A 361 -0.49 -3.86 -31.69
CA ILE A 361 -0.98 -3.81 -33.05
C ILE A 361 -0.20 -2.76 -33.83
N VAL A 362 0.33 -3.16 -34.99
CA VAL A 362 1.01 -2.24 -35.90
C VAL A 362 0.08 -1.08 -36.25
N ILE A 363 0.49 0.13 -35.88
CA ILE A 363 -0.25 1.36 -36.12
C ILE A 363 -0.42 1.57 -37.63
N MET A 364 -1.65 1.87 -38.05
CA MET A 364 -1.96 2.13 -39.44
C MET A 364 -1.19 3.35 -39.98
N PRO A 365 -0.85 3.40 -41.30
CA PRO A 365 0.05 4.44 -41.84
C PRO A 365 -0.44 5.90 -41.75
N SER A 366 -1.70 6.14 -41.37
CA SER A 366 -2.29 7.48 -41.31
C SER A 366 -3.40 7.54 -40.28
N ALA A 367 -3.42 8.63 -39.50
CA ALA A 367 -4.45 8.97 -38.51
C ALA A 367 -5.22 10.25 -38.90
N ARG A 368 -5.36 10.54 -40.20
CA ARG A 368 -6.01 11.79 -40.62
C ARG A 368 -7.52 11.67 -40.55
N HIS A 369 -8.16 12.80 -40.27
CA HIS A 369 -9.60 12.96 -40.46
C HIS A 369 -10.03 12.69 -41.91
N VAL A 370 -11.14 11.96 -42.05
CA VAL A 370 -11.90 11.82 -43.31
C VAL A 370 -13.28 12.45 -43.16
N GLU A 371 -13.98 12.64 -44.28
CA GLU A 371 -15.33 13.21 -44.26
C GLU A 371 -16.29 12.32 -43.47
N GLU A 372 -17.18 12.93 -42.69
CA GLU A 372 -18.18 12.19 -41.94
C GLU A 372 -19.11 11.40 -42.88
N GLY A 373 -19.34 10.14 -42.56
CA GLY A 373 -20.07 9.19 -43.42
C GLY A 373 -19.17 8.42 -44.40
N GLN A 374 -17.88 8.76 -44.51
CA GLN A 374 -16.92 7.96 -45.26
C GLN A 374 -16.52 6.72 -44.44
N ALA A 375 -16.68 5.53 -45.02
CA ALA A 375 -16.26 4.27 -44.41
C ALA A 375 -14.73 4.11 -44.45
N VAL A 376 -14.17 3.56 -43.38
CA VAL A 376 -12.74 3.24 -43.25
C VAL A 376 -12.54 1.74 -43.05
N GLU A 377 -11.52 1.18 -43.71
CA GLU A 377 -11.07 -0.19 -43.45
C GLU A 377 -9.93 -0.20 -42.43
N TYR A 378 -10.06 -1.04 -41.40
CA TYR A 378 -9.10 -1.16 -40.31
C TYR A 378 -8.34 -2.50 -40.35
N SER A 379 -7.16 -2.53 -39.75
CA SER A 379 -6.34 -3.74 -39.64
C SER A 379 -6.83 -4.72 -38.57
N THR A 380 -7.69 -4.27 -37.65
CA THR A 380 -8.18 -5.01 -36.48
C THR A 380 -9.67 -4.76 -36.24
N ILE A 381 -10.29 -5.66 -35.48
CA ILE A 381 -11.70 -5.59 -35.06
C ILE A 381 -11.73 -5.86 -33.54
N PRO A 382 -12.08 -4.88 -32.68
CA PRO A 382 -12.32 -3.46 -32.97
C PRO A 382 -11.06 -2.74 -33.50
N PRO A 383 -11.19 -1.55 -34.11
CA PRO A 383 -10.03 -0.77 -34.57
C PRO A 383 -9.15 -0.34 -33.40
N THR A 384 -7.85 -0.21 -33.68
CA THR A 384 -6.83 0.26 -32.71
C THR A 384 -6.08 1.50 -33.17
N SER A 385 -6.18 1.85 -34.45
CA SER A 385 -5.57 3.05 -35.05
C SER A 385 -6.11 3.22 -36.47
N GLY A 386 -5.93 4.40 -37.06
CA GLY A 386 -6.20 4.64 -38.48
C GLY A 386 -6.96 5.94 -38.75
N LEU A 387 -7.43 6.07 -39.99
CA LEU A 387 -8.30 7.17 -40.41
C LEU A 387 -9.61 7.13 -39.63
N HIS A 388 -10.18 8.28 -39.34
CA HIS A 388 -11.38 8.39 -38.52
C HIS A 388 -12.12 9.70 -38.83
N TRP A 389 -13.34 9.87 -38.33
CA TRP A 389 -14.10 11.10 -38.55
C TRP A 389 -13.61 12.20 -37.62
N ALA A 390 -13.75 13.47 -38.00
CA ALA A 390 -13.39 14.60 -37.13
C ALA A 390 -14.22 14.69 -35.82
N ARG A 391 -15.21 13.82 -35.64
CA ARG A 391 -16.02 13.72 -34.42
C ARG A 391 -15.56 12.53 -33.58
N TRP A 392 -15.52 12.71 -32.27
CA TRP A 392 -15.35 11.66 -31.27
C TRP A 392 -16.62 11.57 -30.39
N ALA A 393 -16.68 10.59 -29.49
CA ALA A 393 -17.77 10.42 -28.53
C ALA A 393 -17.39 10.96 -27.14
N ASP A 394 -18.37 11.45 -26.38
CA ASP A 394 -18.20 11.77 -24.96
C ASP A 394 -17.95 10.49 -24.15
N CYS A 395 -17.32 10.59 -22.97
CA CYS A 395 -17.12 9.40 -22.14
C CYS A 395 -18.45 8.76 -21.70
N GLY A 396 -18.46 7.44 -21.52
CA GLY A 396 -19.58 6.71 -20.94
C GLY A 396 -20.08 5.53 -21.78
N TRP A 397 -21.38 5.24 -21.65
CA TRP A 397 -21.96 3.95 -22.04
C TRP A 397 -22.94 4.06 -23.21
N TYR A 398 -22.65 3.32 -24.29
CA TYR A 398 -23.35 3.36 -25.58
C TYR A 398 -23.92 1.98 -25.96
N PRO A 399 -25.14 1.63 -25.49
CA PRO A 399 -25.72 0.31 -25.69
C PRO A 399 -26.16 0.07 -27.14
N ASP A 400 -26.42 1.14 -27.89
CA ASP A 400 -26.76 1.07 -29.32
C ASP A 400 -25.53 0.97 -30.24
N GLY A 401 -24.34 0.93 -29.65
CA GLY A 401 -23.06 0.92 -30.36
C GLY A 401 -22.61 2.30 -30.84
N LEU A 402 -21.40 2.36 -31.37
CA LEU A 402 -20.81 3.55 -32.01
C LEU A 402 -20.11 3.12 -33.31
N PRO A 403 -20.07 3.98 -34.35
CA PRO A 403 -19.26 3.70 -35.54
C PRO A 403 -17.77 3.58 -35.21
N ASP A 404 -17.07 2.74 -35.95
CA ASP A 404 -15.62 2.51 -35.78
C ASP A 404 -14.81 3.78 -36.02
N GLU A 405 -15.26 4.62 -36.95
CA GLU A 405 -14.65 5.92 -37.28
C GLU A 405 -14.82 6.97 -36.17
N VAL A 406 -15.77 6.81 -35.26
CA VAL A 406 -15.92 7.69 -34.09
C VAL A 406 -15.00 7.22 -32.97
N THR A 407 -15.04 5.92 -32.66
CA THR A 407 -14.21 5.37 -31.58
C THR A 407 -12.74 5.41 -31.90
N THR A 408 -12.34 5.33 -33.17
CA THR A 408 -10.93 5.46 -33.55
C THR A 408 -10.39 6.88 -33.28
N HIS A 409 -11.23 7.91 -33.31
CA HIS A 409 -10.85 9.25 -32.87
C HIS A 409 -10.64 9.29 -31.36
N ASN A 410 -11.55 8.68 -30.58
CA ASN A 410 -11.35 8.53 -29.13
C ASN A 410 -10.01 7.85 -28.81
N LEU A 411 -9.62 6.82 -29.57
CA LEU A 411 -8.30 6.20 -29.42
C LEU A 411 -7.15 7.15 -29.76
N GLU A 412 -7.30 8.03 -30.78
CA GLU A 412 -6.27 9.01 -31.11
C GLU A 412 -6.02 9.99 -29.95
N HIS A 413 -7.08 10.35 -29.24
CA HIS A 413 -7.07 11.19 -28.04
C HIS A 413 -6.58 10.50 -26.76
N GLY A 414 -6.21 9.22 -26.84
CA GLY A 414 -5.74 8.44 -25.69
C GLY A 414 -6.86 7.88 -24.82
N ASN A 415 -8.10 7.85 -25.31
CA ASN A 415 -9.20 7.19 -24.60
C ASN A 415 -9.13 5.67 -24.79
N ILE A 416 -9.80 4.94 -23.90
CA ILE A 416 -9.98 3.49 -23.95
C ILE A 416 -11.37 3.16 -24.47
N VAL A 417 -11.44 2.34 -25.51
CA VAL A 417 -12.69 1.87 -26.10
C VAL A 417 -12.97 0.45 -25.67
N VAL A 418 -14.02 0.28 -24.85
CA VAL A 418 -14.52 -1.01 -24.36
C VAL A 418 -15.61 -1.51 -25.29
N SER A 419 -15.33 -2.52 -26.11
CA SER A 419 -16.30 -3.12 -27.04
C SER A 419 -16.79 -4.46 -26.49
N TYR A 420 -18.10 -4.63 -26.29
CA TYR A 420 -18.66 -5.87 -25.75
C TYR A 420 -19.72 -6.49 -26.67
N ASN A 421 -19.79 -7.82 -26.71
CA ASN A 421 -20.88 -8.57 -27.34
C ASN A 421 -21.41 -9.63 -26.37
N PHE A 422 -22.30 -9.22 -25.47
CA PHE A 422 -22.90 -10.12 -24.48
C PHE A 422 -24.39 -10.34 -24.75
N PRO A 423 -24.81 -11.54 -25.17
CA PRO A 423 -26.24 -11.85 -25.32
C PRO A 423 -26.97 -11.96 -23.98
N ASN A 424 -26.24 -12.11 -22.86
CA ASN A 424 -26.80 -12.19 -21.51
C ASN A 424 -26.77 -10.80 -20.82
N PRO A 425 -27.94 -10.20 -20.49
CA PRO A 425 -28.02 -8.92 -19.80
C PRO A 425 -27.32 -8.89 -18.42
N ALA A 426 -27.18 -10.03 -17.74
CA ALA A 426 -26.46 -10.10 -16.47
C ALA A 426 -24.97 -9.76 -16.63
N ARG A 427 -24.33 -10.22 -17.73
CA ARG A 427 -22.93 -9.89 -18.04
C ARG A 427 -22.75 -8.43 -18.43
N VAL A 428 -23.76 -7.84 -19.08
CA VAL A 428 -23.77 -6.40 -19.37
C VAL A 428 -23.83 -5.58 -18.07
N SER A 429 -24.65 -6.02 -17.12
CA SER A 429 -24.76 -5.38 -15.79
C SER A 429 -23.50 -5.55 -14.96
N GLU A 430 -22.84 -6.71 -15.07
CA GLU A 430 -21.53 -6.98 -14.48
C GLU A 430 -20.45 -6.06 -15.06
N LEU A 431 -20.35 -5.97 -16.39
CA LEU A 431 -19.39 -5.08 -17.04
C LEU A 431 -19.59 -3.62 -16.61
N ARG A 432 -20.84 -3.15 -16.55
CA ARG A 432 -21.13 -1.78 -16.09
C ARG A 432 -20.64 -1.55 -14.66
N ARG A 433 -20.91 -2.48 -13.72
CA ARG A 433 -20.43 -2.36 -12.34
C ARG A 433 -18.91 -2.32 -12.24
N VAL A 434 -18.21 -3.11 -13.07
CA VAL A 434 -16.75 -3.09 -13.12
C VAL A 434 -16.24 -1.74 -13.62
N LEU A 435 -16.78 -1.23 -14.74
CA LEU A 435 -16.36 0.06 -15.28
C LEU A 435 -16.72 1.24 -14.39
N ASP A 436 -17.81 1.18 -13.62
CA ASP A 436 -18.19 2.22 -12.64
C ASP A 436 -17.18 2.35 -11.49
N ASN A 437 -16.38 1.29 -11.25
CA ASN A 437 -15.31 1.25 -10.24
C ASN A 437 -13.92 1.58 -10.80
N VAL A 438 -13.77 1.76 -12.11
CA VAL A 438 -12.51 2.19 -12.73
C VAL A 438 -12.52 3.71 -12.80
N ASP A 439 -11.68 4.38 -12.03
CA ASP A 439 -11.74 5.85 -11.88
C ASP A 439 -11.48 6.57 -13.22
N GLU A 440 -10.55 6.08 -14.03
CA GLU A 440 -10.21 6.62 -15.35
C GLU A 440 -11.35 6.47 -16.34
N PHE A 441 -12.28 5.54 -16.15
CA PHE A 441 -13.39 5.33 -17.08
C PHE A 441 -14.25 6.59 -17.23
N ARG A 442 -14.36 7.41 -16.19
CA ARG A 442 -15.17 8.64 -16.22
C ARG A 442 -14.60 9.73 -17.12
N SER A 443 -13.29 9.77 -17.32
CA SER A 443 -12.59 10.80 -18.10
C SER A 443 -11.90 10.27 -19.36
N TRP A 444 -11.75 8.96 -19.48
CA TRP A 444 -11.03 8.31 -20.58
C TRP A 444 -11.77 7.12 -21.19
N GLY A 445 -12.96 6.75 -20.69
CA GLY A 445 -13.62 5.51 -21.06
C GLY A 445 -14.83 5.68 -21.98
N VAL A 446 -14.86 4.90 -23.07
CA VAL A 446 -16.03 4.76 -23.95
C VAL A 446 -16.41 3.28 -24.08
N ALA A 447 -17.55 2.89 -23.52
CA ALA A 447 -18.06 1.52 -23.62
C ALA A 447 -19.19 1.42 -24.65
N ARG A 448 -19.09 0.47 -25.59
CA ARG A 448 -20.09 0.27 -26.66
C ARG A 448 -20.46 -1.20 -26.87
N SER A 449 -21.72 -1.44 -27.21
CA SER A 449 -22.11 -2.71 -27.82
C SER A 449 -21.46 -2.84 -29.20
N TYR A 450 -20.91 -4.02 -29.52
CA TYR A 450 -20.18 -4.23 -30.77
C TYR A 450 -20.36 -5.65 -31.31
N ASP A 451 -21.21 -5.80 -32.32
CA ASP A 451 -21.62 -7.09 -32.89
C ASP A 451 -20.57 -7.74 -33.82
N LYS A 452 -19.48 -7.01 -34.14
CA LYS A 452 -18.40 -7.52 -35.00
C LYS A 452 -17.38 -8.39 -34.26
N ILE A 453 -17.41 -8.43 -32.93
CA ILE A 453 -16.63 -9.41 -32.13
C ILE A 453 -17.51 -10.62 -31.76
N PRO A 454 -16.93 -11.83 -31.61
CA PRO A 454 -17.62 -13.03 -31.15
C PRO A 454 -18.58 -12.85 -29.95
N ASP A 455 -19.66 -13.64 -29.95
CA ASP A 455 -20.61 -13.69 -28.84
C ASP A 455 -19.92 -14.13 -27.53
N GLY A 456 -20.21 -13.41 -26.45
CA GLY A 456 -19.63 -13.67 -25.14
C GLY A 456 -18.28 -12.97 -24.90
N GLN A 457 -17.83 -12.11 -25.81
CA GLN A 457 -16.52 -11.48 -25.77
C GLN A 457 -16.54 -10.01 -25.35
N LEU A 458 -15.42 -9.59 -24.78
CA LEU A 458 -15.07 -8.21 -24.43
C LEU A 458 -13.71 -7.87 -25.06
N SER A 459 -13.58 -6.68 -25.63
CA SER A 459 -12.31 -6.16 -26.11
C SER A 459 -12.05 -4.75 -25.57
N LEU A 460 -10.83 -4.50 -25.15
CA LEU A 460 -10.33 -3.19 -24.74
C LEU A 460 -9.33 -2.72 -25.78
N ALA A 461 -9.58 -1.56 -26.37
CA ALA A 461 -8.70 -0.96 -27.35
C ALA A 461 -8.12 0.36 -26.80
N ALA A 462 -6.83 0.54 -27.03
CA ALA A 462 -6.09 1.79 -26.87
C ALA A 462 -5.26 2.00 -28.16
N TRP A 463 -4.66 3.17 -28.37
CA TRP A 463 -3.96 3.43 -29.64
C TRP A 463 -2.81 2.43 -29.86
N GLY A 464 -2.94 1.56 -30.87
CA GLY A 464 -1.98 0.50 -31.17
C GLY A 464 -1.95 -0.67 -30.17
N ARG A 465 -2.96 -0.81 -29.29
CA ARG A 465 -3.07 -1.88 -28.28
C ARG A 465 -4.45 -2.50 -28.30
N LEU A 466 -4.51 -3.83 -28.22
CA LEU A 466 -5.77 -4.57 -28.17
C LEU A 466 -5.72 -5.71 -27.16
N ALA A 467 -6.58 -5.67 -26.14
CA ALA A 467 -6.82 -6.81 -25.25
C ALA A 467 -8.20 -7.41 -25.53
N THR A 468 -8.33 -8.73 -25.44
CA THR A 468 -9.58 -9.43 -25.76
C THR A 468 -9.80 -10.62 -24.83
N PHE A 469 -11.01 -10.75 -24.30
CA PHE A 469 -11.35 -11.66 -23.20
C PHE A 469 -12.69 -12.36 -23.42
N GLU A 470 -12.81 -13.59 -22.93
CA GLU A 470 -14.09 -14.28 -22.83
C GLU A 470 -14.80 -13.91 -21.53
N GLY A 471 -15.78 -13.00 -21.61
CA GLY A 471 -16.53 -12.52 -20.45
C GLY A 471 -15.97 -11.25 -19.81
N VAL A 472 -16.41 -10.95 -18.58
CA VAL A 472 -16.01 -9.76 -17.82
C VAL A 472 -14.95 -10.16 -16.80
N SER A 473 -13.84 -9.42 -16.75
CA SER A 473 -12.78 -9.63 -15.75
C SER A 473 -12.30 -8.28 -15.24
N ALA A 474 -12.65 -7.92 -14.01
CA ALA A 474 -12.17 -6.69 -13.37
C ALA A 474 -10.63 -6.64 -13.30
N ARG A 475 -10.02 -7.78 -12.96
CA ARG A 475 -8.56 -7.98 -12.90
C ARG A 475 -7.81 -7.70 -14.20
N GLU A 476 -8.51 -7.64 -15.33
CA GLU A 476 -7.92 -7.35 -16.64
C GLU A 476 -8.32 -5.97 -17.17
N ILE A 477 -9.49 -5.46 -16.77
CA ILE A 477 -10.02 -4.19 -17.24
C ILE A 477 -9.30 -3.03 -16.56
N GLU A 478 -9.16 -3.08 -15.23
CA GLU A 478 -8.59 -1.99 -14.44
C GLU A 478 -7.11 -1.73 -14.78
N PRO A 479 -6.21 -2.73 -14.81
CA PRO A 479 -4.82 -2.49 -15.22
C PRO A 479 -4.67 -1.99 -16.66
N PHE A 480 -5.60 -2.36 -17.56
CA PHE A 480 -5.56 -1.87 -18.95
C PHE A 480 -5.89 -0.38 -19.02
N PHE A 481 -6.79 0.12 -18.18
CA PHE A 481 -7.06 1.55 -18.08
C PHE A 481 -5.87 2.28 -17.44
N GLU A 482 -5.37 1.79 -16.32
CA GLU A 482 -4.25 2.36 -15.57
C GLU A 482 -2.99 2.56 -16.44
N VAL A 483 -2.68 1.57 -17.30
CA VAL A 483 -1.48 1.61 -18.16
C VAL A 483 -1.65 2.49 -19.41
N PHE A 484 -2.87 2.60 -19.96
CA PHE A 484 -3.06 3.16 -21.30
C PHE A 484 -3.92 4.43 -21.37
N ALA A 485 -4.79 4.68 -20.40
CA ALA A 485 -5.68 5.85 -20.42
C ALA A 485 -4.88 7.15 -20.38
N GLY A 486 -5.04 8.00 -21.40
CA GLY A 486 -4.28 9.25 -21.56
C GLY A 486 -2.79 9.07 -21.89
N MET A 487 -2.28 7.84 -21.83
CA MET A 487 -0.85 7.52 -21.99
C MET A 487 -0.47 7.11 -23.42
N VAL A 488 -1.41 6.53 -24.19
CA VAL A 488 -1.15 6.05 -25.55
C VAL A 488 -2.13 6.62 -26.56
N GLY A 489 -1.61 7.40 -27.49
CA GLY A 489 -2.36 8.13 -28.50
C GLY A 489 -1.48 9.24 -29.08
N PRO A 490 -1.71 9.67 -30.32
CA PRO A 490 -1.06 10.87 -30.85
C PRO A 490 -1.42 12.15 -30.06
N GLU A 491 -2.55 12.15 -29.36
CA GLU A 491 -3.06 13.28 -28.58
C GLU A 491 -3.50 12.82 -27.17
N THR A 492 -3.61 13.78 -26.26
CA THR A 492 -4.06 13.55 -24.87
C THR A 492 -5.26 14.45 -24.60
N VAL A 493 -6.45 13.94 -24.90
CA VAL A 493 -7.72 14.68 -24.77
C VAL A 493 -8.74 13.78 -24.08
N PRO A 494 -9.22 14.14 -22.88
CA PRO A 494 -10.28 13.37 -22.24
C PRO A 494 -11.56 13.46 -23.08
N CYS A 495 -12.37 12.40 -23.02
CA CYS A 495 -13.74 12.46 -23.51
C CYS A 495 -14.65 13.13 -22.46
#